data_AF-X1LQ42-F1
#
_entry.id   AF-X1LQ42-F1
#
_cell.length_a   1.000
_cell.length_b   1.000
_cell.length_c   1.000
_cell.angle_alpha   90.00
_cell.angle_beta   90.00
_cell.angle_gamma   90.00
#
_symmetry.space_group_name_H-M   'P 1'
#
loop_
_entity.id
_entity.type
_entity.pdbx_description
1 polymer ?
#
loop_
_entity_poly.entity_id
_entity_poly.type
_entity_poly.pdbx_seq_one_letter_code
_entity_poly.pdbx_strand_id
1 'polypeptide(L)'
;MCKKVTILLVVLVMLLVVFSGSALAYKFALVVHVAGTPFWIPVIKGAEEAGELLGVEVQFMGPEEFSVGKQVDYLDSVIAQGFDGIGVAISDAEALDEPIAKAMKMGIPVVAFNIDDPYTPNERMAFVGQSFTIAGNVLSRELLKDEVIPENAEAVVLIGEPGNAALEERCDGIEQIFVEHGIKSERFSAPLADPSTAVDMLKSYIRSHPNLKIVAASEFSSAFAG
;
A
#
# COMPACT_ATOMS: atom_id res chain seq x y z
N MET A 1 -30.13 -50.80 36.57
CA MET A 1 -28.75 -50.28 36.43
C MET A 1 -28.43 -49.80 35.02
N CYS A 2 -28.83 -50.50 33.96
CA CYS A 2 -28.46 -50.21 32.57
C CYS A 2 -28.86 -48.78 32.07
N LYS A 3 -30.11 -48.33 32.31
CA LYS A 3 -30.59 -47.03 31.80
C LYS A 3 -29.88 -45.78 32.37
N LYS A 4 -29.42 -45.82 33.62
CA LYS A 4 -28.73 -44.67 34.25
C LYS A 4 -27.30 -44.50 33.71
N VAL A 5 -26.64 -45.61 33.36
CA VAL A 5 -25.30 -45.60 32.75
C VAL A 5 -25.37 -45.10 31.30
N THR A 6 -26.41 -45.48 30.55
CA THR A 6 -26.62 -44.99 29.18
C THR A 6 -26.89 -43.48 29.14
N ILE A 7 -27.71 -42.93 30.04
CA ILE A 7 -28.00 -41.49 30.09
C ILE A 7 -26.73 -40.68 30.46
N LEU A 8 -25.92 -41.18 31.39
CA LEU A 8 -24.68 -40.52 31.79
C LEU A 8 -23.65 -40.48 30.67
N LEU A 9 -23.53 -41.56 29.88
CA LEU A 9 -22.65 -41.61 28.70
C LEU A 9 -23.10 -40.66 27.59
N VAL A 10 -24.40 -40.54 27.33
CA VAL A 10 -24.93 -39.62 26.29
C VAL A 10 -24.70 -38.16 26.68
N VAL A 11 -24.88 -37.82 27.96
CA VAL A 11 -24.59 -36.47 28.47
C VAL A 11 -23.08 -36.16 28.41
N LEU A 12 -22.22 -37.12 28.74
CA LEU A 12 -20.76 -36.96 28.66
C LEU A 12 -20.27 -36.78 27.21
N VAL A 13 -20.84 -37.53 26.26
CA VAL A 13 -20.52 -37.39 24.83
C VAL A 13 -21.04 -36.06 24.26
N MET A 14 -22.23 -35.60 24.65
CA MET A 14 -22.72 -34.27 24.26
C MET A 14 -21.85 -33.13 24.83
N LEU A 15 -21.37 -33.26 26.07
CA LEU A 15 -20.44 -32.29 26.68
C LEU A 15 -19.07 -32.26 25.97
N LEU A 16 -18.60 -33.38 25.45
CA LEU A 16 -17.35 -33.45 24.68
C LEU A 16 -17.49 -32.88 23.26
N VAL A 17 -18.66 -32.99 22.62
CA VAL A 17 -18.90 -32.41 21.28
C VAL A 17 -19.03 -30.88 21.34
N VAL A 18 -19.49 -30.31 22.47
CA VAL A 18 -19.59 -28.86 22.66
C VAL A 18 -18.22 -28.19 22.85
N PHE A 19 -17.17 -28.95 23.20
CA PHE A 19 -15.81 -28.42 23.37
C PHE A 19 -14.91 -28.54 22.13
N SER A 20 -15.42 -29.12 21.03
CA SER A 20 -14.73 -29.16 19.72
C SER A 20 -15.17 -28.04 18.77
N GLY A 21 -15.76 -26.96 19.31
CA GLY A 21 -15.84 -25.72 18.58
C GLY A 21 -14.43 -25.18 18.42
N SER A 22 -13.76 -25.47 17.30
CA SER A 22 -12.75 -24.56 16.79
C SER A 22 -13.40 -23.19 16.81
N ALA A 23 -12.97 -22.29 17.69
CA ALA A 23 -13.34 -20.89 17.57
C ALA A 23 -12.97 -20.51 16.13
N LEU A 24 -13.96 -20.19 15.30
CA LEU A 24 -13.69 -19.75 13.95
C LEU A 24 -12.85 -18.49 14.10
N ALA A 25 -11.57 -18.59 13.73
CA ALA A 25 -10.67 -17.45 13.75
C ALA A 25 -11.26 -16.39 12.81
N TYR A 26 -11.37 -15.14 13.28
CA TYR A 26 -11.74 -14.04 12.40
C TYR A 26 -10.80 -13.98 11.22
N LYS A 27 -11.32 -13.67 10.03
CA LYS A 27 -10.59 -13.68 8.78
C LYS A 27 -10.44 -12.28 8.22
N PHE A 28 -9.21 -11.82 8.07
CA PHE A 28 -8.86 -10.51 7.54
C PHE A 28 -8.15 -10.63 6.19
N ALA A 29 -8.39 -9.66 5.30
CA ALA A 29 -7.67 -9.54 4.04
C ALA A 29 -6.83 -8.27 4.03
N LEU A 30 -5.62 -8.33 3.47
CA LEU A 30 -4.82 -7.17 3.07
C LEU A 30 -4.78 -7.14 1.54
N VAL A 31 -5.44 -6.15 0.92
CA VAL A 31 -5.60 -6.05 -0.54
C VAL A 31 -4.73 -4.91 -1.09
N VAL A 32 -3.82 -5.24 -2.01
CA VAL A 32 -2.87 -4.29 -2.61
C VAL A 32 -2.98 -4.23 -4.14
N HIS A 33 -2.41 -3.18 -4.74
CA HIS A 33 -2.40 -2.89 -6.18
C HIS A 33 -1.31 -3.62 -6.96
N VAL A 34 -0.29 -4.14 -6.28
CA VAL A 34 0.84 -4.90 -6.83
C VAL A 34 1.42 -5.77 -5.73
N ALA A 35 1.41 -7.10 -5.87
CA ALA A 35 1.85 -8.05 -4.85
C ALA A 35 3.28 -8.57 -5.10
N GLY A 36 3.76 -8.54 -6.35
CA GLY A 36 5.03 -9.12 -6.77
C GLY A 36 6.28 -8.32 -6.36
N THR A 37 6.14 -7.23 -5.60
CA THR A 37 7.28 -6.39 -5.19
C THR A 37 7.86 -6.81 -3.83
N PRO A 38 9.21 -6.83 -3.68
CA PRO A 38 9.88 -7.13 -2.39
C PRO A 38 9.49 -6.20 -1.24
N PHE A 39 8.92 -5.01 -1.51
CA PHE A 39 8.41 -4.09 -0.49
C PHE A 39 7.43 -4.77 0.47
N TRP A 40 6.61 -5.72 -0.01
CA TRP A 40 5.58 -6.36 0.80
C TRP A 40 6.10 -7.48 1.70
N ILE A 41 7.32 -7.99 1.49
CA ILE A 41 7.90 -9.06 2.32
C ILE A 41 7.83 -8.72 3.82
N PRO A 42 8.34 -7.57 4.30
CA PRO A 42 8.21 -7.20 5.71
C PRO A 42 6.77 -6.93 6.14
N VAL A 43 5.90 -6.45 5.25
CA VAL A 43 4.49 -6.17 5.56
C VAL A 43 3.72 -7.46 5.80
N ILE A 44 3.88 -8.44 4.90
CA ILE A 44 3.30 -9.78 5.01
C ILE A 44 3.75 -10.43 6.32
N LYS A 45 5.05 -10.40 6.61
CA LYS A 45 5.59 -10.95 7.86
C LYS A 45 4.96 -10.31 9.10
N GLY A 46 4.84 -8.97 9.13
CA GLY A 46 4.20 -8.28 10.25
C GLY A 46 2.71 -8.62 10.39
N ALA A 47 2.01 -8.83 9.29
CA ALA A 47 0.61 -9.25 9.27
C ALA A 47 0.43 -10.69 9.78
N GLU A 48 1.33 -11.61 9.40
CA GLU A 48 1.37 -12.99 9.89
C GLU A 48 1.63 -13.05 11.39
N GLU A 49 2.64 -12.33 11.89
CA GLU A 49 2.96 -12.24 13.32
C GLU A 49 1.79 -11.67 14.14
N ALA A 50 1.09 -10.65 13.61
CA ALA A 50 -0.11 -10.12 14.24
C ALA A 50 -1.28 -11.13 14.24
N GLY A 51 -1.44 -11.88 13.15
CA GLY A 51 -2.41 -12.96 13.04
C GLY A 51 -2.21 -14.04 14.11
N GLU A 52 -0.98 -14.51 14.25
CA GLU A 52 -0.60 -15.49 15.29
C GLU A 52 -0.85 -14.96 16.70
N LEU A 53 -0.46 -13.71 16.98
CA LEU A 53 -0.62 -13.09 18.29
C LEU A 53 -2.10 -12.93 18.69
N LEU A 54 -2.95 -12.60 17.72
CA LEU A 54 -4.37 -12.33 17.96
C LEU A 54 -5.26 -13.57 17.76
N GLY A 55 -4.72 -14.67 17.25
CA GLY A 55 -5.48 -15.88 16.93
C GLY A 55 -6.47 -15.68 15.78
N VAL A 56 -6.09 -14.89 14.76
CA VAL A 56 -6.90 -14.57 13.59
C VAL A 56 -6.20 -15.02 12.30
N GLU A 57 -6.96 -15.26 11.24
CA GLU A 57 -6.41 -15.54 9.91
C GLU A 57 -6.20 -14.22 9.15
N VAL A 58 -5.04 -14.04 8.54
CA VAL A 58 -4.74 -12.88 7.69
C VAL A 58 -4.31 -13.38 6.32
N GLN A 59 -4.96 -12.91 5.26
CA GLN A 59 -4.62 -13.22 3.87
C GLN A 59 -4.11 -11.97 3.16
N PHE A 60 -2.92 -12.04 2.57
CA PHE A 60 -2.40 -10.99 1.70
C PHE A 60 -2.76 -11.29 0.24
N MET A 61 -3.34 -10.32 -0.46
CA MET A 61 -3.90 -10.49 -1.79
C MET A 61 -3.62 -9.27 -2.67
N GLY A 62 -3.42 -9.51 -3.97
CA GLY A 62 -3.24 -8.46 -4.97
C GLY A 62 -2.76 -9.06 -6.29
N PRO A 63 -2.81 -8.29 -7.39
CA PRO A 63 -2.26 -8.73 -8.66
C PRO A 63 -0.73 -8.77 -8.62
N GLU A 64 -0.10 -9.67 -9.38
CA GLU A 64 1.37 -9.77 -9.43
C GLU A 64 2.03 -8.45 -9.88
N GLU A 65 1.46 -7.81 -10.90
CA GLU A 65 1.88 -6.51 -11.45
C GLU A 65 0.84 -5.43 -11.14
N PHE A 66 1.26 -4.15 -11.18
CA PHE A 66 0.39 -3.00 -10.93
C PHE A 66 -0.90 -3.05 -11.76
N SER A 67 -2.05 -3.10 -11.09
CA SER A 67 -3.34 -3.06 -11.75
C SER A 67 -4.46 -2.66 -10.80
N VAL A 68 -4.98 -1.45 -10.97
CA VAL A 68 -6.16 -0.95 -10.23
C VAL A 68 -7.38 -1.82 -10.48
N GLY A 69 -7.66 -2.18 -11.74
CA GLY A 69 -8.81 -3.02 -12.09
C GLY A 69 -8.76 -4.40 -11.41
N LYS A 70 -7.61 -5.07 -11.43
CA LYS A 70 -7.47 -6.36 -10.72
C LYS A 70 -7.54 -6.18 -9.20
N GLN A 71 -7.03 -5.09 -8.64
CA GLN A 71 -7.17 -4.82 -7.22
C GLN A 71 -8.65 -4.71 -6.83
N VAL A 72 -9.47 -4.02 -7.62
CA VAL A 72 -10.92 -3.96 -7.44
C VAL A 72 -11.52 -5.38 -7.47
N ASP A 73 -11.12 -6.23 -8.42
CA ASP A 73 -11.58 -7.62 -8.48
C ASP A 73 -11.23 -8.42 -7.21
N TYR A 74 -10.02 -8.25 -6.67
CA TYR A 74 -9.61 -8.88 -5.40
C TYR A 74 -10.44 -8.37 -4.23
N LEU A 75 -10.69 -7.05 -4.16
CA LEU A 75 -11.49 -6.44 -3.11
C LEU A 75 -12.94 -6.95 -3.15
N ASP A 76 -13.55 -6.99 -4.33
CA ASP A 76 -14.90 -7.55 -4.54
C ASP A 76 -14.98 -9.03 -4.16
N SER A 77 -13.94 -9.81 -4.46
CA SER A 77 -13.85 -11.22 -4.08
C SER A 77 -13.78 -11.40 -2.56
N VAL A 78 -13.00 -10.58 -1.86
CA VAL A 78 -12.91 -10.58 -0.39
C VAL A 78 -14.26 -10.22 0.24
N ILE A 79 -14.94 -9.19 -0.29
CA ILE A 79 -16.28 -8.79 0.17
C ILE A 79 -17.29 -9.93 -0.05
N ALA A 80 -17.29 -10.57 -1.23
CA ALA A 80 -18.19 -11.66 -1.55
C ALA A 80 -17.95 -12.92 -0.70
N GLN A 81 -16.71 -13.16 -0.30
CA GLN A 81 -16.32 -14.26 0.61
C GLN A 81 -16.69 -13.98 2.08
N GLY A 82 -17.11 -12.77 2.42
CA GLY A 82 -17.55 -12.43 3.78
C GLY A 82 -16.41 -12.42 4.80
N PHE A 83 -15.26 -11.84 4.44
CA PHE A 83 -14.19 -11.58 5.40
C PHE A 83 -14.67 -10.65 6.53
N ASP A 84 -14.10 -10.81 7.72
CA ASP A 84 -14.49 -10.08 8.93
C ASP A 84 -13.87 -8.68 9.00
N GLY A 85 -12.89 -8.38 8.15
CA GLY A 85 -12.31 -7.06 8.00
C GLY A 85 -11.31 -6.97 6.85
N ILE A 86 -11.08 -5.76 6.35
CA ILE A 86 -10.26 -5.50 5.17
C ILE A 86 -9.26 -4.39 5.49
N GLY A 87 -7.98 -4.69 5.29
CA GLY A 87 -6.95 -3.70 5.02
C GLY A 87 -6.85 -3.48 3.51
N VAL A 88 -6.87 -2.24 3.03
CA VAL A 88 -6.70 -1.94 1.59
C VAL A 88 -5.67 -0.82 1.37
N ALA A 89 -4.78 -0.97 0.39
CA ALA A 89 -3.95 0.13 -0.08
C ALA A 89 -4.68 0.88 -1.20
N ILE A 90 -5.17 2.09 -0.95
CA ILE A 90 -6.05 2.81 -1.88
C ILE A 90 -5.20 3.45 -3.01
N SER A 91 -4.76 2.66 -3.98
CA SER A 91 -3.83 3.14 -5.02
C SER A 91 -4.45 4.14 -6.01
N ASP A 92 -5.77 4.12 -6.12
CA ASP A 92 -6.56 5.01 -6.96
C ASP A 92 -7.74 5.54 -6.14
N ALA A 93 -7.90 6.85 -6.09
CA ALA A 93 -8.89 7.51 -5.23
C ALA A 93 -10.32 7.18 -5.67
N GLU A 94 -10.60 7.24 -6.97
CA GLU A 94 -11.97 7.11 -7.49
C GLU A 94 -12.39 5.64 -7.61
N ALA A 95 -11.50 4.77 -8.09
CA ALA A 95 -11.85 3.39 -8.41
C ALA A 95 -12.16 2.53 -7.17
N LEU A 96 -11.65 2.92 -6.00
CA LEU A 96 -11.77 2.15 -4.76
C LEU A 96 -12.90 2.66 -3.85
N ASP A 97 -13.47 3.85 -4.12
CA ASP A 97 -14.55 4.43 -3.32
C ASP A 97 -15.79 3.53 -3.24
N GLU A 98 -16.31 3.11 -4.40
CA GLU A 98 -17.53 2.29 -4.46
C GLU A 98 -17.34 0.90 -3.82
N PRO A 99 -16.27 0.13 -4.12
CA PRO A 99 -15.99 -1.13 -3.43
C PRO A 99 -15.86 -1.00 -1.90
N ILE A 100 -15.21 0.07 -1.41
CA ILE A 100 -15.05 0.30 0.03
C ILE A 100 -16.40 0.63 0.69
N ALA A 101 -17.19 1.52 0.09
CA ALA A 101 -18.54 1.84 0.58
C ALA A 101 -19.44 0.59 0.60
N LYS A 102 -19.33 -0.29 -0.40
CA LYS A 102 -20.03 -1.58 -0.45
C LYS A 102 -19.64 -2.49 0.72
N ALA A 103 -18.35 -2.63 1.03
CA ALA A 103 -17.88 -3.42 2.17
C ALA A 103 -18.43 -2.87 3.49
N MET A 104 -18.31 -1.57 3.71
CA MET A 104 -18.79 -0.88 4.91
C MET A 104 -20.31 -1.05 5.10
N LYS A 105 -21.08 -0.94 4.02
CA LYS A 105 -22.54 -1.18 4.03
C LYS A 105 -22.91 -2.62 4.38
N MET A 106 -22.06 -3.60 4.03
CA MET A 106 -22.23 -5.00 4.42
C MET A 106 -21.77 -5.28 5.87
N GLY A 107 -21.28 -4.27 6.58
CA GLY A 107 -20.79 -4.40 7.96
C GLY A 107 -19.36 -4.93 8.05
N ILE A 108 -18.62 -4.95 6.94
CA ILE A 108 -17.21 -5.36 6.91
C ILE A 108 -16.36 -4.10 7.15
N PRO A 109 -15.65 -3.98 8.27
CA PRO A 109 -14.80 -2.82 8.56
C PRO A 109 -13.62 -2.75 7.60
N VAL A 110 -13.37 -1.55 7.05
CA VAL A 110 -12.26 -1.27 6.13
C VAL A 110 -11.30 -0.26 6.75
N VAL A 111 -10.01 -0.60 6.77
CA VAL A 111 -8.90 0.29 7.16
C VAL A 111 -7.97 0.45 5.97
N ALA A 112 -7.62 1.68 5.62
CA ALA A 112 -6.58 1.91 4.64
C ALA A 112 -5.21 1.64 5.27
N PHE A 113 -4.28 1.10 4.50
CA PHE A 113 -2.90 0.93 4.92
C PHE A 113 -1.95 1.19 3.77
N ASN A 114 -0.73 1.64 4.09
CA ASN A 114 0.29 2.05 3.14
C ASN A 114 -0.13 3.25 2.28
N ILE A 115 -1.13 3.10 1.40
CA ILE A 115 -1.68 4.17 0.56
C ILE A 115 -3.06 4.56 1.05
N ASP A 116 -3.28 5.87 1.17
CA ASP A 116 -4.56 6.48 1.49
C ASP A 116 -5.10 7.27 0.32
N ASP A 117 -6.38 7.60 0.36
CA ASP A 117 -6.99 8.54 -0.58
C ASP A 117 -7.23 9.90 0.10
N PRO A 118 -6.47 10.95 -0.27
CA PRO A 118 -6.67 12.31 0.23
C PRO A 118 -7.63 13.15 -0.63
N TYR A 119 -8.08 12.63 -1.78
CA TYR A 119 -8.69 13.41 -2.85
C TYR A 119 -10.21 13.29 -2.88
N THR A 120 -10.75 12.11 -2.55
CA THR A 120 -12.19 11.87 -2.56
C THR A 120 -12.73 11.52 -1.16
N PRO A 121 -14.04 11.71 -0.92
CA PRO A 121 -14.67 11.24 0.30
C PRO A 121 -14.80 9.71 0.28
N ASN A 122 -13.92 9.02 1.00
CA ASN A 122 -13.93 7.57 1.12
C ASN A 122 -14.48 7.12 2.50
N GLU A 123 -15.19 5.99 2.54
CA GLU A 123 -15.86 5.48 3.76
C GLU A 123 -14.96 4.65 4.70
N ARG A 124 -13.67 4.48 4.40
CA ARG A 124 -12.71 3.80 5.28
C ARG A 124 -12.73 4.36 6.71
N MET A 125 -12.48 3.49 7.69
CA MET A 125 -12.54 3.85 9.11
C MET A 125 -11.31 4.61 9.62
N ALA A 126 -10.14 4.27 9.07
CA ALA A 126 -8.85 4.80 9.50
C ALA A 126 -7.81 4.57 8.41
N PHE A 127 -6.65 5.21 8.58
CA PHE A 127 -5.46 4.99 7.77
C PHE A 127 -4.27 4.63 8.66
N VAL A 128 -3.54 3.58 8.29
CA VAL A 128 -2.28 3.17 8.89
C VAL A 128 -1.16 3.31 7.85
N GLY A 129 -0.40 4.40 7.97
CA GLY A 129 0.72 4.66 7.09
C GLY A 129 1.37 6.02 7.38
N GLN A 130 2.08 6.52 6.39
CA GLN A 130 2.73 7.83 6.44
C GLN A 130 1.98 8.85 5.59
N SER A 131 2.14 10.14 5.89
CA SER A 131 1.79 11.18 4.91
C SER A 131 2.86 11.22 3.82
N PHE A 132 2.44 11.04 2.56
CA PHE A 132 3.34 11.05 1.43
C PHE A 132 3.88 12.44 1.11
N THR A 133 3.06 13.48 1.25
CA THR A 133 3.52 14.87 1.17
C THR A 133 4.59 15.18 2.21
N ILE A 134 4.39 14.81 3.48
CA ILE A 134 5.41 15.02 4.52
C ILE A 134 6.67 14.22 4.22
N ALA A 135 6.53 12.97 3.77
CA ALA A 135 7.68 12.15 3.39
C ALA A 135 8.48 12.78 2.25
N GLY A 136 7.81 13.31 1.22
CA GLY A 136 8.44 14.05 0.12
C GLY A 136 9.17 15.31 0.59
N ASN A 137 8.55 16.07 1.50
CA ASN A 137 9.15 17.24 2.12
C ASN A 137 10.41 16.87 2.92
N VAL A 138 10.36 15.83 3.75
CA VAL A 138 11.51 15.38 4.55
C VAL A 138 12.64 14.90 3.65
N LEU A 139 12.33 14.11 2.62
CA LEU A 139 13.30 13.60 1.65
C LEU A 139 14.05 14.75 0.96
N SER A 140 13.31 15.70 0.40
CA SER A 140 13.89 16.81 -0.35
C SER A 140 14.61 17.82 0.54
N ARG A 141 14.13 18.07 1.78
CA ARG A 141 14.89 18.88 2.74
C ARG A 141 16.22 18.25 3.11
N GLU A 142 16.27 16.93 3.34
CA GLU A 142 17.53 16.24 3.63
C GLU A 142 18.43 16.16 2.38
N LEU A 143 17.86 15.98 1.18
CA LEU A 143 18.60 15.98 -0.08
C LEU A 143 19.33 17.30 -0.36
N LEU A 144 18.70 18.44 -0.02
CA LEU A 144 19.28 19.76 -0.25
C LEU A 144 20.11 20.27 0.94
N LYS A 145 20.15 19.52 2.03
CA LYS A 145 20.80 19.95 3.26
C LYS A 145 22.30 20.05 3.04
N ASP A 146 22.86 21.18 3.44
CA ASP A 146 24.28 21.51 3.30
C ASP A 146 24.80 21.56 1.85
N GLU A 147 23.92 21.46 0.86
CA GLU A 147 24.27 21.55 -0.56
C GLU A 147 24.31 23.01 -1.04
N VAL A 148 25.32 23.32 -1.86
CA VAL A 148 25.39 24.62 -2.55
C VAL A 148 24.70 24.49 -3.89
N ILE A 149 23.44 24.92 -3.96
CA ILE A 149 22.64 24.86 -5.18
C ILE A 149 23.13 25.93 -6.17
N PRO A 150 23.63 25.55 -7.37
CA PRO A 150 24.06 26.52 -8.36
C PRO A 150 22.93 27.41 -8.86
N GLU A 151 23.25 28.62 -9.29
CA GLU A 151 22.28 29.50 -9.96
C GLU A 151 21.74 28.81 -11.22
N ASN A 152 20.41 28.79 -11.38
CA ASN A 152 19.69 28.08 -12.44
C ASN A 152 19.77 26.54 -12.39
N ALA A 153 20.06 25.95 -11.22
CA ALA A 153 19.93 24.51 -11.05
C ALA A 153 18.49 24.04 -11.32
N GLU A 154 18.38 22.98 -12.11
CA GLU A 154 17.14 22.26 -12.38
C GLU A 154 17.15 20.93 -11.63
N ALA A 155 15.96 20.44 -11.30
CA ALA A 155 15.73 19.17 -10.65
C ALA A 155 14.83 18.27 -11.51
N VAL A 156 14.94 16.96 -11.29
CA VAL A 156 14.00 15.97 -11.83
C VAL A 156 13.50 15.09 -10.69
N VAL A 157 12.20 14.79 -10.71
CA VAL A 157 11.55 13.87 -9.76
C VAL A 157 11.17 12.60 -10.49
N LEU A 158 11.78 11.47 -10.13
CA LEU A 158 11.52 10.17 -10.74
C LEU A 158 10.25 9.55 -10.15
N ILE A 159 9.31 9.16 -11.01
CA ILE A 159 8.04 8.51 -10.66
C ILE A 159 7.82 7.24 -11.50
N GLY A 160 7.69 6.07 -10.86
CA GLY A 160 7.53 4.81 -11.58
C GLY A 160 6.10 4.44 -11.96
N GLU A 161 5.12 4.89 -11.18
CA GLU A 161 3.69 4.64 -11.43
C GLU A 161 2.92 5.97 -11.51
N PRO A 162 3.00 6.72 -12.62
CA PRO A 162 2.16 7.90 -12.81
C PRO A 162 0.68 7.56 -12.64
N GLY A 163 -0.03 8.37 -11.87
CA GLY A 163 -1.42 8.16 -11.46
C GLY A 163 -1.58 7.42 -10.12
N ASN A 164 -0.53 6.82 -9.55
CA ASN A 164 -0.59 6.24 -8.22
C ASN A 164 -0.64 7.36 -7.15
N ALA A 165 -1.74 7.43 -6.39
CA ALA A 165 -2.01 8.50 -5.42
C ALA A 165 -0.83 8.77 -4.46
N ALA A 166 -0.21 7.71 -3.91
CA ALA A 166 0.92 7.85 -2.99
C ALA A 166 2.15 8.50 -3.64
N LEU A 167 2.43 8.14 -4.90
CA LEU A 167 3.60 8.65 -5.61
C LEU A 167 3.37 10.09 -6.06
N GLU A 168 2.16 10.43 -6.49
CA GLU A 168 1.80 11.79 -6.84
C GLU A 168 1.89 12.72 -5.64
N GLU A 169 1.32 12.34 -4.48
CA GLU A 169 1.44 13.12 -3.24
C GLU A 169 2.89 13.30 -2.78
N ARG A 170 3.72 12.26 -2.95
CA ARG A 170 5.13 12.34 -2.56
C ARG A 170 5.90 13.24 -3.51
N CYS A 171 5.62 13.20 -4.81
CA CYS A 171 6.15 14.15 -5.79
C CYS A 171 5.76 15.58 -5.43
N ASP A 172 4.48 15.83 -5.10
CA ASP A 172 4.01 17.15 -4.67
C ASP A 172 4.80 17.65 -3.46
N GLY A 173 5.05 16.78 -2.46
CA GLY A 173 5.85 17.12 -1.29
C GLY A 173 7.33 17.41 -1.60
N ILE A 174 7.92 16.73 -2.58
CA ILE A 174 9.28 17.01 -3.05
C ILE A 174 9.32 18.37 -3.75
N GLU A 175 8.37 18.61 -4.66
CA GLU A 175 8.30 19.82 -5.48
C GLU A 175 8.02 21.07 -4.64
N GLN A 176 7.25 20.95 -3.55
CA GLN A 176 7.06 22.04 -2.57
C GLN A 176 8.41 22.57 -2.06
N ILE A 177 9.34 21.69 -1.69
CA ILE A 177 10.66 22.09 -1.17
C ILE A 177 11.53 22.68 -2.28
N PHE A 178 11.45 22.15 -3.50
CA PHE A 178 12.15 22.72 -4.63
C PHE A 178 11.68 24.15 -4.93
N VAL A 179 10.36 24.40 -4.90
CA VAL A 179 9.78 25.73 -5.04
C VAL A 179 10.23 26.68 -3.92
N GLU A 180 10.26 26.23 -2.66
CA GLU A 180 10.79 27.01 -1.52
C GLU A 180 12.23 27.51 -1.75
N HIS A 181 13.04 26.74 -2.50
CA HIS A 181 14.43 27.05 -2.80
C HIS A 181 14.63 27.67 -4.20
N GLY A 182 13.55 27.96 -4.94
CA GLY A 182 13.61 28.52 -6.29
C GLY A 182 14.15 27.57 -7.35
N ILE A 183 14.14 26.26 -7.08
CA ILE A 183 14.55 25.21 -8.01
C ILE A 183 13.36 24.85 -8.90
N LYS A 184 13.57 24.85 -10.22
CA LYS A 184 12.58 24.32 -11.16
C LYS A 184 12.71 22.82 -11.24
N SER A 185 11.58 22.11 -11.24
CA SER A 185 11.55 20.66 -11.37
C SER A 185 10.55 20.19 -12.39
N GLU A 186 10.80 19.00 -12.94
CA GLU A 186 9.81 18.24 -13.70
C GLU A 186 9.78 16.78 -13.26
N ARG A 187 8.64 16.12 -13.48
CA ARG A 187 8.49 14.69 -13.23
C ARG A 187 8.98 13.90 -14.43
N PHE A 188 9.73 12.84 -14.16
CA PHE A 188 10.23 11.93 -15.18
C PHE A 188 9.83 10.52 -14.82
N SER A 189 9.18 9.85 -15.78
CA SER A 189 8.87 8.44 -15.66
C SER A 189 9.67 7.64 -16.67
N ALA A 190 10.22 6.53 -16.19
CA ALA A 190 10.88 5.53 -17.01
C ALA A 190 10.35 4.15 -16.60
N PRO A 191 10.36 3.16 -17.51
CA PRO A 191 9.90 1.82 -17.20
C PRO A 191 10.83 1.16 -16.17
N LEU A 192 10.48 1.24 -14.90
CA LEU A 192 11.31 0.73 -13.79
C LEU A 192 11.36 -0.81 -13.76
N ALA A 193 10.45 -1.48 -14.46
CA ALA A 193 10.49 -2.94 -14.66
C ALA A 193 11.75 -3.40 -15.42
N ASP A 194 12.39 -2.52 -16.20
CA ASP A 194 13.70 -2.75 -16.79
C ASP A 194 14.68 -1.67 -16.30
N PRO A 195 15.44 -1.95 -15.22
CA PRO A 195 16.41 -1.01 -14.67
C PRO A 195 17.44 -0.54 -15.70
N SER A 196 17.79 -1.37 -16.68
CA SER A 196 18.78 -0.99 -17.70
C SER A 196 18.24 0.09 -18.63
N THR A 197 17.01 -0.09 -19.12
CA THR A 197 16.29 0.90 -19.93
C THR A 197 16.06 2.18 -19.13
N ALA A 198 15.65 2.08 -17.87
CA ALA A 198 15.44 3.25 -17.02
C ALA A 198 16.71 4.10 -16.83
N VAL A 199 17.84 3.44 -16.55
CA VAL A 199 19.15 4.09 -16.42
C VAL A 199 19.58 4.76 -17.73
N ASP A 200 19.38 4.11 -18.88
CA ASP A 200 19.77 4.68 -20.17
C ASP A 200 18.89 5.88 -20.57
N MET A 201 17.60 5.83 -20.26
CA MET A 201 16.70 6.97 -20.43
C MET A 201 17.11 8.14 -19.52
N LEU A 202 17.40 7.88 -18.24
CA LEU A 202 17.84 8.93 -17.32
C LEU A 202 19.19 9.54 -17.75
N LYS A 203 20.16 8.73 -18.21
CA LYS A 203 21.42 9.24 -18.77
C LYS A 203 21.20 10.13 -19.99
N SER A 204 20.30 9.74 -20.89
CA SER A 204 19.94 10.55 -22.06
C SER A 204 19.33 11.88 -21.63
N TYR A 205 18.42 11.83 -20.66
CA TYR A 205 17.77 12.99 -20.07
C TYR A 205 18.77 13.94 -19.38
N ILE A 206 19.71 13.42 -18.56
CA ILE A 206 20.78 14.22 -17.94
C ILE A 206 21.64 14.91 -19.01
N ARG A 207 21.95 14.24 -20.12
CA ARG A 207 22.76 14.82 -21.21
C ARG A 207 22.03 15.95 -21.94
N SER A 208 20.71 15.89 -22.07
CA SER A 208 19.92 16.96 -22.71
C SER A 208 19.59 18.14 -21.78
N HIS A 209 19.78 17.98 -20.47
CA HIS A 209 19.51 18.99 -19.45
C HIS A 209 20.81 19.38 -18.72
N PRO A 210 21.68 20.22 -19.32
CA PRO A 210 22.98 20.56 -18.74
C PRO A 210 22.88 21.29 -17.38
N ASN A 211 21.73 21.91 -17.09
CA ASN A 211 21.42 22.58 -15.84
C ASN A 211 20.83 21.66 -14.78
N LEU A 212 20.52 20.40 -15.10
CA LEU A 212 20.07 19.42 -14.12
C LEU A 212 21.20 19.18 -13.11
N LYS A 213 20.91 19.40 -11.83
CA LYS A 213 21.84 19.18 -10.70
C LYS A 213 21.26 18.31 -9.61
N ILE A 214 19.95 18.10 -9.61
CA ILE A 214 19.24 17.41 -8.54
C ILE A 214 18.37 16.31 -9.16
N VAL A 215 18.48 15.10 -8.62
CA VAL A 215 17.61 13.97 -8.95
C VAL A 215 16.99 13.50 -7.64
N ALA A 216 15.67 13.55 -7.55
CA ALA A 216 14.92 12.99 -6.43
C ALA A 216 14.07 11.82 -6.92
N ALA A 217 13.88 10.81 -6.08
CA ALA A 217 13.10 9.62 -6.41
C ALA A 217 11.87 9.53 -5.49
N SER A 218 10.68 9.42 -6.08
CA SER A 218 9.44 9.29 -5.32
C SER A 218 9.19 7.88 -4.80
N GLU A 219 10.05 6.90 -5.06
CA GLU A 219 9.88 5.56 -4.50
C GLU A 219 11.19 4.75 -4.49
N PHE A 220 11.13 3.59 -3.83
CA PHE A 220 12.26 2.68 -3.72
C PHE A 220 12.78 2.23 -5.09
N SER A 221 11.90 1.84 -6.01
CA SER A 221 12.28 1.33 -7.33
C SER A 221 12.93 2.41 -8.20
N SER A 222 12.49 3.67 -8.10
CA SER A 222 13.07 4.77 -8.87
C SER A 222 14.41 5.25 -8.32
N ALA A 223 14.68 5.03 -7.02
CA ALA A 223 15.95 5.37 -6.40
C ALA A 223 17.14 4.56 -6.94
N PHE A 224 16.94 3.34 -7.45
CA PHE A 224 18.02 2.54 -8.06
C PHE A 224 18.36 2.92 -9.50
N ALA A 225 17.53 3.75 -10.13
CA ALA A 225 17.79 4.27 -11.47
C ALA A 225 18.64 5.56 -11.45
N GLY A 226 18.73 6.23 -10.29
CA GLY A 226 19.43 7.50 -10.06
C GLY A 226 20.88 7.37 -9.63
#